data_AF-A0AAT9HYF1-F1
#
_entry.id   AF-A0AAT9HYF1-F1
#
_cell.length_a   1.000
_cell.length_b   1.000
_cell.length_c   1.000
_cell.angle_alpha   90.00
_cell.angle_beta   90.00
_cell.angle_gamma   90.00
#
_symmetry.space_group_name_H-M   'P 1'
#
loop_
_entity.id
_entity.type
_entity.pdbx_description
1 polymer ?
#
loop_
_entity_poly.entity_id
_entity_poly.type
_entity_poly.pdbx_seq_one_letter_code
_entity_poly.pdbx_strand_id
1 'polypeptide(L)'
;MREAVRVTGARRGTVLTVSTVTGTAARAAALRARHPDALAEGMEGFGVAEAAVAQGLPVLEVRAVSNPVGPRDRAAWRIGDALSALTEGFGKLAPVLESWNQHDHPDDHA
;
A
#
# COMPACT_ATOMS: atom_id res chain seq x y z
N MET A 1 0.97 12.52 2.71
CA MET A 1 1.81 11.32 2.96
C MET A 1 2.55 11.33 4.30
N ARG A 2 3.41 12.30 4.63
CA ARG A 2 4.15 12.32 5.93
C ARG A 2 3.22 12.24 7.14
N GLU A 3 2.15 13.02 7.10
CA GLU A 3 1.16 13.06 8.18
C GLU A 3 0.40 11.72 8.31
N ALA A 4 -0.04 11.15 7.18
CA ALA A 4 -0.66 9.82 7.14
C ALA A 4 0.23 8.74 7.80
N VAL A 5 1.54 8.75 7.52
CA VAL A 5 2.51 7.85 8.15
C VAL A 5 2.61 8.10 9.66
N ARG A 6 2.70 9.37 10.07
CA ARG A 6 2.84 9.75 11.48
C ARG A 6 1.63 9.30 12.31
N VAL A 7 0.41 9.56 11.83
CA VAL A 7 -0.81 9.25 12.60
C VAL A 7 -1.11 7.76 12.64
N THR A 8 -0.78 7.01 11.59
CA THR A 8 -1.02 5.57 11.55
C THR A 8 0.10 4.75 12.20
N GLY A 9 1.32 5.29 12.27
CA GLY A 9 2.52 4.53 12.63
C GLY A 9 2.94 3.52 11.55
N ALA A 10 2.34 3.58 10.34
CA ALA A 10 2.63 2.65 9.26
C ALA A 10 4.03 2.89 8.66
N ARG A 11 4.61 1.84 8.07
CA ARG A 11 5.83 1.99 7.26
C ARG A 11 5.48 2.49 5.86
N ARG A 12 6.24 3.46 5.34
CA ARG A 12 6.17 3.90 3.95
C ARG A 12 7.25 3.23 3.11
N GLY A 13 6.89 2.74 1.93
CA GLY A 13 7.82 2.18 0.96
C GLY A 13 7.10 1.53 -0.21
N THR A 14 7.87 0.86 -1.06
CA THR A 14 7.36 0.25 -2.29
C THR A 14 6.48 -0.96 -1.99
N VAL A 15 5.34 -1.05 -2.68
CA VAL A 15 4.51 -2.26 -2.78
C VAL A 15 4.62 -2.81 -4.20
N LEU A 16 4.97 -4.08 -4.33
CA LEU A 16 5.07 -4.73 -5.63
C LEU A 16 3.68 -5.17 -6.09
N THR A 17 3.23 -4.69 -7.26
CA THR A 17 2.00 -5.23 -7.88
C THR A 17 2.35 -6.44 -8.72
N VAL A 18 1.69 -7.56 -8.46
CA VAL A 18 1.86 -8.84 -9.16
C VAL A 18 0.53 -9.30 -9.75
N SER A 19 0.57 -10.00 -10.90
CA SER A 19 -0.64 -10.58 -11.50
C SER A 19 -1.14 -11.83 -10.76
N THR A 20 -0.32 -12.40 -9.89
CA THR A 20 -0.66 -13.55 -9.04
C THR A 20 0.21 -13.50 -7.79
N VAL A 21 -0.40 -13.77 -6.64
CA VAL A 21 0.31 -13.85 -5.35
C VAL A 21 1.49 -14.81 -5.45
N THR A 22 2.64 -14.41 -4.92
CA THR A 22 3.84 -15.23 -4.88
C THR A 22 3.59 -16.42 -3.97
N GLY A 23 3.52 -17.63 -4.56
CA GLY A 23 3.25 -18.87 -3.85
C GLY A 23 4.47 -19.76 -3.59
N THR A 24 5.69 -19.33 -3.94
CA THR A 24 6.90 -20.15 -3.79
C THR A 24 8.04 -19.38 -3.14
N ALA A 25 8.89 -20.09 -2.39
CA ALA A 25 10.05 -19.50 -1.72
C ALA A 25 11.08 -18.95 -2.73
N ALA A 26 11.30 -19.68 -3.83
CA ALA A 26 12.22 -19.25 -4.90
C ALA A 26 11.78 -17.92 -5.53
N ARG A 27 10.48 -17.74 -5.81
CA ARG A 27 9.94 -16.50 -6.37
C ARG A 27 10.02 -15.36 -5.35
N ALA A 28 9.71 -15.61 -4.08
CA ALA A 28 9.83 -14.62 -3.01
C ALA A 28 11.28 -14.14 -2.86
N ALA A 29 12.26 -15.06 -2.87
CA ALA A 29 13.68 -14.73 -2.82
C ALA A 29 14.13 -13.91 -4.04
N ALA A 30 13.70 -14.29 -5.25
CA ALA A 30 14.00 -13.53 -6.47
C ALA A 30 13.43 -12.10 -6.44
N LEU A 31 12.21 -11.92 -5.90
CA LEU A 31 11.62 -10.59 -5.70
C LEU A 31 12.38 -9.78 -4.67
N ARG A 32 12.72 -10.37 -3.52
CA ARG A 32 13.49 -9.73 -2.45
C ARG A 32 14.86 -9.27 -2.93
N ALA A 33 15.55 -10.08 -3.74
CA ALA A 33 16.84 -9.74 -4.32
C ALA A 33 16.74 -8.58 -5.33
N ARG A 34 15.69 -8.58 -6.16
CA ARG A 34 15.47 -7.52 -7.16
C ARG A 34 14.96 -6.21 -6.56
N HIS A 35 14.19 -6.29 -5.48
CA HIS A 35 13.54 -5.16 -4.82
C HIS A 35 13.81 -5.22 -3.31
N PRO A 36 15.05 -4.92 -2.87
CA PRO A 36 15.47 -5.08 -1.47
C PRO A 36 14.70 -4.18 -0.49
N ASP A 37 14.11 -3.09 -0.95
CA ASP A 37 13.35 -2.15 -0.10
C ASP A 37 11.83 -2.32 -0.20
N ALA A 38 11.34 -3.31 -0.97
CA ALA A 38 9.91 -3.59 -1.05
C ALA A 38 9.36 -4.00 0.32
N LEU A 39 8.24 -3.38 0.72
CA LEU A 39 7.58 -3.64 1.99
C LEU A 39 6.57 -4.78 1.90
N ALA A 40 5.89 -4.90 0.77
CA ALA A 40 4.80 -5.85 0.55
C ALA A 40 4.62 -6.16 -0.94
N GLU A 41 3.79 -7.16 -1.23
CA GLU A 41 3.21 -7.37 -2.55
C GLU A 41 1.67 -7.29 -2.48
N GLY A 42 1.05 -6.97 -3.62
CA GLY A 42 -0.39 -6.89 -3.82
C GLY A 42 -0.72 -7.07 -5.29
N MET A 43 -2.00 -7.01 -5.69
CA MET A 43 -2.38 -7.24 -7.09
C MET A 43 -2.99 -6.02 -7.77
N GLU A 44 -3.43 -5.03 -6.99
CA GLU A 44 -4.30 -3.95 -7.47
C GLU A 44 -3.59 -2.59 -7.56
N GLY A 45 -2.55 -2.37 -6.72
CA GLY A 45 -1.99 -1.05 -6.45
C GLY A 45 -1.56 -0.29 -7.72
N PHE A 46 -0.83 -0.96 -8.61
CA PHE A 46 -0.39 -0.36 -9.88
C PHE A 46 -1.57 0.06 -10.77
N GLY A 47 -2.58 -0.79 -10.93
CA GLY A 47 -3.74 -0.48 -11.77
C GLY A 47 -4.54 0.72 -11.25
N VAL A 48 -4.72 0.80 -9.93
CA VAL A 48 -5.38 1.95 -9.28
C VAL A 48 -4.54 3.22 -9.44
N ALA A 49 -3.22 3.13 -9.26
CA ALA A 49 -2.33 4.28 -9.40
C ALA A 49 -2.29 4.82 -10.84
N GLU A 50 -2.16 3.95 -11.84
CA GLU A 50 -2.19 4.34 -13.26
C GLU A 50 -3.51 5.03 -13.63
N ALA A 51 -4.65 4.48 -13.17
CA ALA A 51 -5.95 5.09 -13.40
C ALA A 51 -6.08 6.48 -12.75
N ALA A 52 -5.58 6.64 -11.52
CA ALA A 52 -5.60 7.93 -10.83
C ALA A 52 -4.71 8.97 -11.54
N VAL A 53 -3.49 8.58 -11.94
CA VAL A 53 -2.57 9.43 -12.72
C VAL A 53 -3.22 9.89 -14.02
N ALA A 54 -3.86 8.97 -14.76
CA ALA A 54 -4.55 9.29 -16.00
C ALA A 54 -5.72 10.28 -15.84
N GLN A 55 -6.25 10.43 -14.62
CA GLN A 55 -7.32 11.37 -14.29
C GLN A 55 -6.82 12.61 -13.52
N GLY A 56 -5.50 12.76 -13.31
CA GLY A 56 -4.95 13.84 -12.50
C GLY A 56 -5.38 13.78 -11.02
N LEU A 57 -5.77 12.60 -10.53
CA LEU A 57 -6.24 12.40 -9.17
C LEU A 57 -5.12 11.91 -8.26
N PRO A 58 -5.04 12.42 -7.01
CA PRO A 58 -4.14 11.87 -6.02
C PRO A 58 -4.63 10.51 -5.54
N VAL A 59 -3.68 9.65 -5.21
CA VAL A 59 -3.93 8.28 -4.74
C VAL A 59 -3.04 7.96 -3.54
N LEU A 60 -3.59 7.19 -2.60
CA LEU A 60 -2.86 6.65 -1.45
C LEU A 60 -3.21 5.17 -1.30
N GLU A 61 -2.20 4.30 -1.37
CA GLU A 61 -2.36 2.88 -1.06
C GLU A 61 -2.02 2.63 0.42
N VAL A 62 -2.94 1.99 1.14
CA VAL A 62 -2.78 1.58 2.54
C VAL A 62 -3.05 0.08 2.62
N ARG A 63 -2.10 -0.68 3.18
CA ARG A 63 -2.22 -2.14 3.36
C ARG A 63 -1.95 -2.54 4.79
N ALA A 64 -2.78 -3.42 5.32
CA ALA A 64 -2.46 -4.23 6.49
C ALA A 64 -2.01 -5.62 6.05
N VAL A 65 -0.97 -6.15 6.69
CA VAL A 65 -0.31 -7.40 6.26
C VAL A 65 -0.82 -8.55 7.13
N SER A 66 -1.51 -9.51 6.53
CA SER A 66 -2.03 -10.70 7.22
C SER A 66 -1.04 -11.86 7.30
N ASN A 67 -0.04 -11.89 6.42
CA ASN A 67 0.90 -13.00 6.30
C ASN A 67 2.15 -12.59 5.51
N PRO A 68 3.28 -13.32 5.66
CA PRO A 68 4.45 -13.14 4.83
C PRO A 68 4.21 -13.59 3.37
N VAL A 69 4.99 -13.02 2.46
CA VAL A 69 5.07 -13.42 1.04
C VAL A 69 5.84 -14.73 0.90
N GLY A 70 5.35 -15.67 0.07
CA GLY A 70 6.00 -16.96 -0.17
C GLY A 70 5.02 -18.14 -0.18
N PRO A 71 5.50 -19.37 0.14
CA PRO A 71 4.66 -20.55 0.20
C PRO A 71 3.40 -20.34 1.04
N ARG A 72 2.28 -20.87 0.55
CA ARG A 72 0.98 -20.67 1.20
C ARG A 72 0.88 -21.47 2.49
N ASP A 73 0.98 -20.78 3.61
CA ASP A 73 0.70 -21.30 4.95
C ASP A 73 -0.50 -20.55 5.54
N ARG A 74 -1.68 -21.18 5.53
CA ARG A 74 -2.91 -20.58 6.04
C ARG A 74 -2.93 -20.52 7.56
N ALA A 75 -2.19 -21.38 8.26
CA ALA A 75 -2.15 -21.38 9.72
C ALA A 75 -1.42 -20.13 10.26
N ALA A 76 -0.46 -19.60 9.48
CA ALA A 76 0.22 -18.35 9.78
C ALA A 76 -0.61 -17.08 9.50
N TRP A 77 -1.81 -17.22 8.93
CA TRP A 77 -2.61 -16.06 8.54
C TRP A 77 -3.27 -15.39 9.73
N ARG A 78 -3.02 -14.09 9.88
CA ARG A 78 -3.57 -13.22 10.91
C ARG A 78 -4.55 -12.23 10.30
N ILE A 79 -5.57 -12.74 9.59
CA ILE A 79 -6.53 -11.91 8.87
C ILE A 79 -7.29 -10.98 9.84
N GLY A 80 -7.75 -11.50 10.97
CA GLY A 80 -8.46 -10.70 11.98
C GLY A 80 -7.63 -9.50 12.43
N ASP A 81 -6.37 -9.74 12.83
CA ASP A 81 -5.48 -8.67 13.28
C ASP A 81 -5.17 -7.66 12.17
N ALA A 82 -4.97 -8.12 10.93
CA ALA A 82 -4.75 -7.24 9.79
C ALA A 82 -5.98 -6.34 9.54
N LEU A 83 -7.19 -6.89 9.59
CA LEU A 83 -8.42 -6.12 9.44
C LEU A 83 -8.60 -5.13 10.60
N SER A 84 -8.37 -5.54 11.85
CA SER A 84 -8.41 -4.65 13.01
C SER A 84 -7.41 -3.50 12.89
N ALA A 85 -6.16 -3.79 12.49
CA ALA A 85 -5.14 -2.78 12.26
C ALA A 85 -5.53 -1.83 11.11
N LEU A 86 -6.16 -2.35 10.06
CA LEU A 86 -6.65 -1.55 8.95
C LEU A 86 -7.77 -0.60 9.40
N THR A 87 -8.77 -1.09 10.15
CA THR A 87 -9.84 -0.28 10.73
C THR A 87 -9.27 0.83 11.60
N GLU A 88 -8.33 0.52 12.49
CA GLU A 88 -7.71 1.51 13.36
C GLU A 88 -6.90 2.56 12.57
N GLY A 89 -6.18 2.11 11.53
CA GLY A 89 -5.44 2.97 10.62
C GLY A 89 -6.35 3.95 9.87
N PHE A 90 -7.48 3.47 9.32
CA PHE A 90 -8.45 4.33 8.64
C PHE A 90 -9.08 5.35 9.58
N GLY A 91 -9.41 4.97 10.82
CA GLY A 91 -9.90 5.92 11.82
C GLY A 91 -8.93 7.07 12.09
N LYS A 92 -7.62 6.79 12.08
CA LYS A 92 -6.56 7.81 12.24
C LYS A 92 -6.31 8.62 10.97
N LEU A 93 -6.59 8.07 9.79
CA LEU A 93 -6.43 8.74 8.50
C LEU A 93 -7.56 9.72 8.17
N ALA A 94 -8.80 9.44 8.61
CA ALA A 94 -9.96 10.27 8.24
C ALA A 94 -9.74 11.77 8.52
N PRO A 95 -9.27 12.21 9.70
CA PRO A 95 -9.00 13.63 9.96
C PRO A 95 -7.93 14.23 9.04
N VAL A 96 -6.92 13.44 8.66
CA VAL A 96 -5.85 13.88 7.73
C VAL A 96 -6.43 14.16 6.35
N LEU A 97 -7.32 13.29 5.88
CA LEU A 97 -7.97 13.44 4.57
C LEU A 97 -9.00 14.58 4.57
N GLU A 98 -9.75 14.76 5.66
CA GLU A 98 -10.70 15.87 5.81
C GLU A 98 -10.01 17.24 5.85
N SER A 99 -8.81 17.31 6.43
CA SER A 99 -8.00 18.53 6.46
C SER A 99 -7.25 18.80 5.15
N TRP A 100 -7.29 17.87 4.19
CA TRP A 100 -6.54 17.98 2.95
C TRP A 100 -7.29 18.87 1.95
N ASN A 101 -6.80 20.09 1.78
CA ASN A 101 -7.26 20.98 0.71
C ASN A 101 -6.33 20.87 -0.51
N GLN A 102 -6.90 20.67 -1.70
CA GLN A 102 -6.19 20.83 -2.97
C GLN A 102 -5.84 22.32 -3.19
N HIS A 103 -4.72 22.82 -2.64
CA HIS A 103 -4.27 24.21 -2.88
C HIS A 103 -3.02 24.33 -3.76
N ASP A 104 -2.57 23.26 -4.42
CA ASP A 104 -1.46 23.33 -5.38
C ASP A 104 -1.89 22.73 -6.72
N HIS A 105 -2.64 23.51 -7.52
CA HIS A 105 -2.60 23.39 -8.97
C HIS A 105 -1.95 24.69 -9.47
N PRO A 106 -0.69 24.70 -9.93
CA PRO A 106 -0.24 25.76 -10.80
C PRO A 106 -1.06 25.61 -12.08
N ASP A 107 -2.01 26.51 -12.28
CA ASP A 107 -2.51 26.80 -13.61
C ASP A 107 -1.31 27.21 -14.47
N ASP A 108 -0.78 26.27 -15.26
CA ASP A 108 0.12 26.60 -16.36
C ASP A 108 -0.63 26.32 -17.67
N HIS A 109 -1.56 27.24 -17.95
CA HIS A 109 -2.00 27.52 -19.29
C HIS A 109 -1.05 28.56 -19.90
N ALA A 110 -0.12 28.10 -20.74
CA ALA A 110 0.49 28.87 -21.82
C ALA A 110 0.99 27.93 -22.93
#